data_AF-A0A4W5M123-F1
#
_entry.id   AF-A0A4W5M123-F1
#
_cell.length_a   1.000
_cell.length_b   1.000
_cell.length_c   1.000
_cell.angle_alpha   90.00
_cell.angle_beta   90.00
_cell.angle_gamma   90.00
#
_symmetry.space_group_name_H-M   'P 1'
#
loop_
_entity.id
_entity.type
_entity.pdbx_description
1 polymer ?
#
loop_
_entity_poly.entity_id
_entity_poly.type
_entity_poly.pdbx_seq_one_letter_code
_entity_poly.pdbx_strand_id
1 'polypeptide(L)'
;MQNRQEGENNDKFFTHPRNPKALAAYLFAHNHLFYMMELLTGVLLMVLSLCEAPAVPSLRLDVYVHATLELLALVMVAFELCMKLRWLGFHTFIRHKRTMVKTCVLLLQFVEAIVVLIRQTSHLRVTRALRPIFLVDCRYCGAVRRNLRQIFQSLPPFIDILLLLLFFMVIFAILGFCLFSPNTSDPVSENYISLITLLVCPVSSSFPDVMMPAYSRNRWSCVFFIVYLSIELYFIMNLLLAVVFDTFNGVEKMKFKSLLLHKRSAIDHAFQLLVSRQRPMGVSLKQLDGLMRFYRPRMSSRDRFLTYKALNTAGAPMLSLDDFYKFYEVIGLKWKARWSGEHWFDDLPHTTFLIFKGINLLVKSKAFQYTMYVVVAVNGVWILVETYMLNSKSLIYGVEVLLKITGLGPLAYFSSGWNLFDFSVTVFAFLGLIALAFDMEPFYFIVVLRPLQLLRLFKIKQRYRNVLDTMFELFPRMYQYSSRFLQADQCNHRQQDGAGRGLLLSQQLQQYPQQLW
;
A
#
# COMPACT_ATOMS: atom_id res chain seq x y z
N MET A 1 -5.97 10.98 -26.93
CA MET A 1 -5.53 11.45 -25.59
C MET A 1 -6.34 10.79 -24.49
N GLN A 2 -7.67 10.95 -24.46
CA GLN A 2 -8.54 10.30 -23.46
C GLN A 2 -8.33 8.77 -23.43
N ASN A 3 -8.18 8.10 -24.57
CA ASN A 3 -7.80 6.68 -24.64
C ASN A 3 -6.51 6.31 -23.86
N ARG A 4 -5.60 7.25 -23.59
CA ARG A 4 -4.40 6.99 -22.78
C ARG A 4 -4.69 7.08 -21.28
N GLN A 5 -5.50 8.05 -20.87
CA GLN A 5 -6.01 8.14 -19.49
C GLN A 5 -6.98 7.00 -19.18
N GLU A 6 -7.85 6.62 -20.11
CA GLU A 6 -8.68 5.41 -20.02
C GLU A 6 -7.81 4.14 -20.00
N GLY A 7 -6.71 4.11 -20.77
CA GLY A 7 -5.70 3.04 -20.75
C GLY A 7 -5.00 2.88 -19.40
N GLU A 8 -4.65 3.99 -18.73
CA GLU A 8 -4.13 4.04 -17.35
C GLU A 8 -5.18 3.57 -16.33
N ASN A 9 -6.41 4.06 -16.48
CA ASN A 9 -7.51 3.76 -15.55
C ASN A 9 -8.16 2.39 -15.78
N ASN A 10 -7.80 1.70 -16.87
CA ASN A 10 -8.39 0.45 -17.31
C ASN A 10 -9.91 0.57 -17.55
N ASP A 11 -10.33 1.71 -18.11
CA ASP A 11 -11.69 1.99 -18.54
C ASP A 11 -11.92 1.53 -19.98
N LYS A 12 -13.18 1.21 -20.34
CA LYS A 12 -13.52 0.67 -21.66
C LYS A 12 -13.68 1.78 -22.69
N PHE A 13 -12.91 1.74 -23.78
CA PHE A 13 -12.95 2.70 -24.89
C PHE A 13 -14.33 2.91 -25.56
N PHE A 14 -15.32 2.04 -25.29
CA PHE A 14 -16.68 2.16 -25.83
C PHE A 14 -17.47 3.35 -25.25
N THR A 15 -17.14 3.85 -24.06
CA THR A 15 -17.87 4.94 -23.39
C THR A 15 -17.39 6.36 -23.73
N HIS A 16 -16.56 6.51 -24.77
CA HIS A 16 -15.99 7.80 -25.14
C HIS A 16 -17.11 8.80 -25.55
N PRO A 17 -17.17 10.01 -24.97
CA PRO A 17 -18.16 11.01 -25.35
C PRO A 17 -17.95 11.43 -26.81
N ARG A 18 -19.01 11.36 -27.63
CA ARG A 18 -19.02 11.83 -29.04
C ARG A 18 -19.73 13.17 -29.23
N ASN A 19 -20.60 13.55 -28.28
CA ASN A 19 -21.47 14.73 -28.38
C ASN A 19 -21.03 15.82 -27.38
N PRO A 20 -21.17 17.13 -27.70
CA PRO A 20 -20.76 18.21 -26.80
C PRO A 20 -21.52 18.21 -25.46
N LYS A 21 -22.80 17.84 -25.45
CA LYS A 21 -23.60 17.66 -24.21
C LYS A 21 -23.06 16.52 -23.34
N ALA A 22 -22.57 15.43 -23.95
CA ALA A 22 -21.94 14.32 -23.23
C ALA A 22 -20.54 14.68 -22.74
N LEU A 23 -19.79 15.48 -23.50
CA LEU A 23 -18.49 16.01 -23.07
C LEU A 23 -18.62 16.96 -21.86
N ALA A 24 -19.61 17.85 -21.84
CA ALA A 24 -19.87 18.70 -20.69
C ALA A 24 -20.23 17.89 -19.42
N ALA A 25 -21.09 16.87 -19.56
CA ALA A 25 -21.41 15.96 -18.45
C ALA A 25 -20.19 15.15 -17.98
N TYR A 26 -19.36 14.68 -18.92
CA TYR A 26 -18.09 13.99 -18.63
C TYR A 26 -17.14 14.89 -17.84
N LEU A 27 -16.89 16.12 -18.32
CA LEU A 27 -15.99 17.08 -17.67
C LEU A 27 -16.47 17.47 -16.26
N PHE A 28 -17.79 17.63 -16.06
CA PHE A 28 -18.37 17.86 -14.73
C PHE A 28 -18.11 16.67 -13.78
N ALA A 29 -18.40 15.45 -14.23
CA ALA A 29 -18.21 14.22 -13.45
C ALA A 29 -16.73 13.85 -13.23
N HIS A 30 -15.80 14.39 -14.03
CA HIS A 30 -14.35 14.14 -13.92
C HIS A 30 -13.60 15.28 -13.21
N ASN A 31 -14.31 16.19 -12.56
CA ASN A 31 -13.70 17.25 -11.75
C ASN A 31 -13.23 16.71 -10.38
N HIS A 32 -12.09 17.21 -9.89
CA HIS A 32 -11.52 16.84 -8.58
C HIS A 32 -12.49 17.11 -7.43
N LEU A 33 -13.32 18.16 -7.53
CA LEU A 33 -14.37 18.48 -6.55
C LEU A 33 -15.44 17.38 -6.48
N PHE A 34 -15.85 16.83 -7.63
CA PHE A 34 -16.82 15.74 -7.68
C PHE A 34 -16.26 14.46 -7.04
N TYR A 35 -15.00 14.12 -7.33
CA TYR A 35 -14.35 12.97 -6.68
C TYR A 35 -14.14 13.16 -5.17
N MET A 36 -13.90 14.39 -4.70
CA MET A 36 -13.79 14.70 -3.28
C MET A 36 -15.15 14.61 -2.58
N MET A 37 -16.22 15.07 -3.23
CA MET A 37 -17.60 14.86 -2.78
C MET A 37 -17.93 13.37 -2.64
N GLU A 38 -17.65 12.53 -3.65
CA GLU A 38 -17.84 11.07 -3.56
C GLU A 38 -17.12 10.47 -2.33
N LEU A 39 -15.86 10.86 -2.11
CA LEU A 39 -15.04 10.35 -1.01
C LEU A 39 -15.57 10.79 0.35
N LEU A 40 -15.90 12.08 0.50
CA LEU A 40 -16.43 12.63 1.75
C LEU A 40 -17.78 12.01 2.12
N THR A 41 -18.70 11.84 1.16
CA THR A 41 -19.99 11.18 1.39
C THR A 41 -19.80 9.70 1.77
N GLY A 42 -18.90 8.99 1.09
CA GLY A 42 -18.57 7.59 1.42
C GLY A 42 -17.94 7.42 2.80
N VAL A 43 -17.04 8.33 3.20
CA VAL A 43 -16.43 8.35 4.55
C VAL A 43 -17.46 8.73 5.61
N LEU A 44 -18.32 9.72 5.37
CA LEU A 44 -19.37 10.14 6.29
C LEU A 44 -20.32 8.98 6.62
N LEU A 45 -20.79 8.22 5.62
CA LEU A 45 -21.66 7.05 5.82
C LEU A 45 -21.00 5.94 6.66
N MET A 46 -19.67 5.80 6.57
CA MET A 46 -18.90 4.86 7.40
C MET A 46 -18.72 5.39 8.82
N VAL A 47 -18.33 6.66 8.99
CA VAL A 47 -18.13 7.28 10.32
C VAL A 47 -19.44 7.36 11.11
N LEU A 48 -20.59 7.57 10.44
CA LEU A 48 -21.90 7.61 11.08
C LEU A 48 -22.23 6.34 11.88
N SER A 49 -21.68 5.19 11.48
CA SER A 49 -21.84 3.92 12.20
C SER A 49 -21.25 3.93 13.63
N LEU A 50 -20.34 4.86 13.95
CA LEU A 50 -19.79 5.04 15.31
C LEU A 50 -20.75 5.76 16.25
N CYS A 51 -21.63 6.60 15.70
CA CYS A 51 -22.61 7.40 16.44
C CYS A 51 -23.95 6.69 16.61
N GLU A 52 -24.22 5.72 15.74
CA GLU A 52 -25.42 4.88 15.72
C GLU A 52 -25.33 3.70 16.70
N ALA A 53 -26.46 3.24 17.24
CA ALA A 53 -26.48 2.08 18.13
C ALA A 53 -25.96 0.78 17.44
N PRO A 54 -25.04 0.01 18.08
CA PRO A 54 -24.36 0.28 19.35
C PRO A 54 -23.24 1.33 19.20
N ALA A 55 -23.44 2.50 19.83
CA ALA A 55 -22.57 3.66 19.66
C ALA A 55 -21.42 3.67 20.66
N VAL A 56 -20.31 4.31 20.30
CA VAL A 56 -19.26 4.67 21.28
C VAL A 56 -19.87 5.68 22.27
N PRO A 57 -19.78 5.49 23.61
CA PRO A 57 -20.51 6.30 24.58
C PRO A 57 -20.32 7.82 24.46
N SER A 58 -19.12 8.27 24.05
CA SER A 58 -18.78 9.68 23.85
C SER A 58 -19.27 10.30 22.54
N LEU A 59 -19.77 9.50 21.59
CA LEU A 59 -20.18 9.92 20.24
C LEU A 59 -21.66 9.60 19.93
N ARG A 60 -22.43 9.20 20.95
CA ARG A 60 -23.85 8.84 20.81
C ARG A 60 -24.67 10.04 20.37
N LEU A 61 -25.33 9.91 19.21
CA LEU A 61 -26.29 10.90 18.70
C LEU A 61 -27.73 10.41 18.87
N ASP A 62 -28.66 11.35 18.95
CA ASP A 62 -30.09 11.05 18.98
C ASP A 62 -30.59 10.49 17.65
N VAL A 63 -31.67 9.70 17.71
CA VAL A 63 -32.18 8.92 16.57
C VAL A 63 -32.51 9.80 15.36
N TYR A 64 -33.09 10.97 15.59
CA TYR A 64 -33.41 11.92 14.53
C TYR A 64 -32.15 12.55 13.90
N VAL A 65 -31.09 12.81 14.68
CA VAL A 65 -29.85 13.43 14.18
C VAL A 65 -29.12 12.47 13.26
N HIS A 66 -28.87 11.22 13.68
CA HIS A 66 -28.17 10.29 12.80
C HIS A 66 -29.02 9.87 11.60
N ALA A 67 -30.35 9.76 11.74
CA ALA A 67 -31.23 9.39 10.62
C ALA A 67 -31.31 10.51 9.55
N THR A 68 -31.33 11.78 9.96
CA THR A 68 -31.32 12.92 9.02
C THR A 68 -29.96 13.08 8.33
N LEU A 69 -28.85 12.86 9.04
CA LEU A 69 -27.51 12.80 8.45
C LEU A 69 -27.35 11.63 7.46
N GLU A 70 -27.90 10.45 7.79
CA GLU A 70 -27.95 9.30 6.88
C GLU A 70 -28.74 9.65 5.61
N LEU A 71 -29.95 10.20 5.75
CA LEU A 71 -30.79 10.59 4.62
C LEU A 71 -30.09 11.63 3.71
N LEU A 72 -29.46 12.66 4.29
CA LEU A 72 -28.71 13.67 3.56
C LEU A 72 -27.55 13.06 2.77
N ALA A 73 -26.79 12.14 3.38
CA ALA A 73 -25.71 11.44 2.69
C ALA A 73 -26.22 10.53 1.56
N LEU A 74 -27.34 9.83 1.75
CA LEU A 74 -27.96 9.00 0.71
C LEU A 74 -28.49 9.86 -0.47
N VAL A 75 -29.03 11.05 -0.21
CA VAL A 75 -29.42 12.02 -1.26
C VAL A 75 -28.21 12.47 -2.08
N MET A 76 -27.06 12.72 -1.44
CA MET A 76 -25.81 13.02 -2.16
C MET A 76 -25.35 11.85 -3.04
N VAL A 77 -25.45 10.61 -2.57
CA VAL A 77 -25.17 9.41 -3.38
C VAL A 77 -26.16 9.26 -4.54
N ALA A 78 -27.44 9.61 -4.35
CA ALA A 78 -28.43 9.61 -5.43
C ALA A 78 -28.07 10.64 -6.52
N PHE A 79 -27.64 11.84 -6.13
CA PHE A 79 -27.15 12.88 -7.05
C PHE A 79 -25.94 12.41 -7.89
N GLU A 80 -24.98 11.70 -7.27
CA GLU A 80 -23.86 11.09 -8.01
C GLU A 80 -24.34 10.11 -9.11
N LEU A 81 -25.29 9.25 -8.77
CA LEU A 81 -25.82 8.24 -9.70
C LEU A 81 -26.61 8.91 -10.84
N CYS A 82 -27.38 9.95 -10.56
CA CYS A 82 -28.06 10.76 -11.58
C CYS A 82 -27.06 11.41 -12.55
N MET A 83 -25.94 11.94 -12.06
CA MET A 83 -24.87 12.48 -12.92
C MET A 83 -24.18 11.40 -13.75
N LYS A 84 -23.91 10.22 -13.17
CA LYS A 84 -23.35 9.06 -13.90
C LYS A 84 -24.32 8.54 -14.97
N LEU A 85 -25.63 8.51 -14.70
CA LEU A 85 -26.67 8.15 -15.65
C LEU A 85 -26.73 9.15 -16.82
N ARG A 86 -26.66 10.45 -16.53
CA ARG A 86 -26.64 11.52 -17.55
C ARG A 86 -25.42 11.45 -18.48
N TRP A 87 -24.25 11.00 -17.97
CA TRP A 87 -23.04 10.80 -18.77
C TRP A 87 -23.07 9.50 -19.58
N LEU A 88 -23.36 8.35 -18.95
CA LEU A 88 -23.23 7.02 -19.57
C LEU A 88 -24.42 6.63 -20.46
N GLY A 89 -25.59 7.24 -20.24
CA GLY A 89 -26.84 6.85 -20.88
C GLY A 89 -27.50 5.62 -20.23
N PHE A 90 -28.83 5.55 -20.34
CA PHE A 90 -29.68 4.60 -19.62
C PHE A 90 -29.34 3.12 -19.87
N HIS A 91 -29.22 2.72 -21.15
CA HIS A 91 -28.92 1.32 -21.51
C HIS A 91 -27.54 0.88 -20.99
N THR A 92 -26.52 1.74 -21.11
CA THR A 92 -25.16 1.48 -20.60
C THR A 92 -25.15 1.38 -19.07
N PHE A 93 -25.90 2.26 -18.39
CA PHE A 93 -26.00 2.31 -16.94
C PHE A 93 -26.60 1.02 -16.36
N ILE A 94 -27.70 0.52 -16.94
CA ILE A 94 -28.36 -0.72 -16.50
C ILE A 94 -27.50 -1.95 -16.80
N ARG A 95 -26.85 -2.01 -17.98
CA ARG A 95 -25.98 -3.14 -18.34
C ARG A 95 -24.72 -3.25 -17.47
N HIS A 96 -24.34 -2.17 -16.78
CA HIS A 96 -23.16 -2.13 -15.94
C HIS A 96 -23.46 -2.61 -14.51
N LYS A 97 -23.20 -3.90 -14.25
CA LYS A 97 -23.49 -4.61 -12.97
C LYS A 97 -23.15 -3.81 -11.70
N ARG A 98 -22.00 -3.11 -11.68
CA ARG A 98 -21.51 -2.37 -10.50
C ARG A 98 -22.40 -1.19 -10.11
N THR A 99 -22.86 -0.40 -11.10
CA THR A 99 -23.77 0.72 -10.83
C THR A 99 -25.14 0.21 -10.43
N MET A 100 -25.63 -0.89 -11.02
CA MET A 100 -26.88 -1.52 -10.59
C MET A 100 -26.86 -1.97 -9.14
N VAL A 101 -25.81 -2.66 -8.67
CA VAL A 101 -25.71 -3.02 -7.24
C VAL A 101 -25.66 -1.79 -6.34
N LYS A 102 -24.91 -0.72 -6.71
CA LYS A 102 -24.91 0.54 -5.95
C LYS A 102 -26.31 1.17 -5.88
N THR A 103 -27.09 1.14 -6.97
CA THR A 103 -28.48 1.62 -6.98
C THR A 103 -29.41 0.77 -6.11
N CYS A 104 -29.32 -0.56 -6.17
CA CYS A 104 -30.14 -1.45 -5.33
C CYS A 104 -29.85 -1.26 -3.83
N VAL A 105 -28.58 -1.14 -3.44
CA VAL A 105 -28.20 -0.87 -2.04
C VAL A 105 -28.66 0.52 -1.59
N LEU A 106 -28.57 1.54 -2.45
CA LEU A 106 -29.10 2.88 -2.17
C LEU A 106 -30.60 2.85 -1.89
N LEU A 107 -31.39 2.15 -2.72
CA LEU A 107 -32.85 2.05 -2.53
C LEU A 107 -33.20 1.35 -1.20
N LEU A 108 -32.52 0.24 -0.88
CA LEU A 108 -32.73 -0.46 0.39
C LEU A 108 -32.42 0.43 1.61
N GLN A 109 -31.26 1.10 1.62
CA GLN A 109 -30.88 1.97 2.74
C GLN A 109 -31.75 3.22 2.84
N PHE A 110 -32.23 3.76 1.71
CA PHE A 110 -33.14 4.92 1.72
C PHE A 110 -34.50 4.57 2.33
N VAL A 111 -35.05 3.39 2.02
CA VAL A 111 -36.28 2.89 2.67
C VAL A 111 -36.07 2.68 4.16
N GLU A 112 -34.96 2.04 4.58
CA GLU A 112 -34.69 1.81 6.00
C GLU A 112 -34.43 3.10 6.80
N ALA A 113 -33.75 4.09 6.22
CA ALA A 113 -33.54 5.40 6.83
C ALA A 113 -34.88 6.12 7.10
N ILE A 114 -35.82 6.07 6.15
CA ILE A 114 -37.19 6.59 6.32
C ILE A 114 -37.94 5.80 7.41
N VAL A 115 -37.85 4.47 7.41
CA VAL A 115 -38.50 3.63 8.43
C VAL A 115 -37.98 3.92 9.84
N VAL A 116 -36.68 4.17 10.02
CA VAL A 116 -36.10 4.59 11.31
C VAL A 116 -36.57 5.99 11.70
N LEU A 117 -36.62 6.93 10.76
CA LEU A 117 -37.07 8.30 11.00
C LEU A 117 -38.56 8.35 11.42
N ILE A 118 -39.41 7.49 10.85
CA ILE A 118 -40.83 7.38 11.23
C ILE A 118 -40.98 6.67 12.59
N ARG A 119 -40.29 5.55 12.80
CA ARG A 119 -40.46 4.71 14.01
C ARG A 119 -39.75 5.24 15.25
N GLN A 120 -38.83 6.20 15.11
CA GLN A 120 -37.97 6.76 16.17
C GLN A 120 -37.21 5.71 17.00
N THR A 121 -37.11 4.47 16.50
CA THR A 121 -36.54 3.32 17.19
C THR A 121 -35.60 2.58 16.23
N SER A 122 -34.37 2.35 16.66
CA SER A 122 -33.41 1.57 15.87
C SER A 122 -33.67 0.08 16.03
N HIS A 123 -34.17 -0.55 14.97
CA HIS A 123 -34.16 -2.00 14.81
C HIS A 123 -32.76 -2.48 14.36
N LEU A 124 -32.54 -3.80 14.31
CA LEU A 124 -31.28 -4.38 13.83
C LEU A 124 -31.09 -4.11 12.33
N ARG A 125 -30.36 -3.04 12.00
CA ARG A 125 -30.07 -2.60 10.62
C ARG A 125 -28.89 -3.36 10.01
N VAL A 126 -29.14 -4.55 9.49
CA VAL A 126 -28.12 -5.40 8.84
C VAL A 126 -27.58 -4.76 7.55
N THR A 127 -28.39 -3.98 6.83
CA THR A 127 -28.00 -3.31 5.57
C THR A 127 -26.85 -2.32 5.71
N ARG A 128 -26.55 -1.84 6.93
CA ARG A 128 -25.36 -1.03 7.24
C ARG A 128 -24.07 -1.70 6.75
N ALA A 129 -24.00 -3.04 6.82
CA ALA A 129 -22.87 -3.82 6.33
C ALA A 129 -22.62 -3.67 4.82
N LEU A 130 -23.59 -3.13 4.06
CA LEU A 130 -23.47 -2.84 2.64
C LEU A 130 -22.94 -1.42 2.35
N ARG A 131 -22.95 -0.49 3.33
CA ARG A 131 -22.40 0.88 3.17
C ARG A 131 -20.97 0.96 2.62
N PRO A 132 -20.03 0.04 2.94
CA PRO A 132 -18.70 0.02 2.33
C PRO A 132 -18.72 0.03 0.79
N ILE A 133 -19.79 -0.44 0.13
CA ILE A 133 -19.90 -0.39 -1.33
C ILE A 133 -19.79 1.03 -1.90
N PHE A 134 -20.27 2.04 -1.17
CA PHE A 134 -20.23 3.43 -1.62
C PHE A 134 -18.80 3.95 -1.64
N LEU A 135 -18.07 3.75 -0.53
CA LEU A 135 -16.65 4.07 -0.44
C LEU A 135 -15.81 3.28 -1.44
N VAL A 136 -16.16 2.01 -1.69
CA VAL A 136 -15.47 1.13 -2.66
C VAL A 136 -15.76 1.52 -4.11
N ASP A 137 -16.82 2.28 -4.41
CA ASP A 137 -17.10 2.79 -5.77
C ASP A 137 -16.48 4.18 -6.09
N CYS A 138 -16.03 4.94 -5.08
CA CYS A 138 -15.44 6.27 -5.24
C CYS A 138 -14.21 6.28 -6.17
N ARG A 139 -13.97 7.34 -6.95
CA ARG A 139 -12.83 7.39 -7.89
C ARG A 139 -11.45 7.23 -7.26
N TYR A 140 -11.18 7.88 -6.13
CA TYR A 140 -9.91 7.77 -5.38
C TYR A 140 -9.67 6.35 -4.88
N CYS A 141 -10.76 5.67 -4.58
CA CYS A 141 -10.80 4.23 -4.49
C CYS A 141 -10.70 3.64 -5.92
N GLY A 142 -9.48 3.63 -6.46
CA GLY A 142 -8.99 3.04 -7.72
C GLY A 142 -9.51 1.62 -8.09
N ALA A 143 -8.86 0.46 -7.93
CA ALA A 143 -7.63 -0.07 -7.30
C ALA A 143 -7.83 -1.21 -6.25
N VAL A 144 -8.29 -1.04 -5.01
CA VAL A 144 -8.81 -2.14 -4.15
C VAL A 144 -10.18 -2.71 -4.59
N ARG A 145 -10.99 -2.11 -5.48
CA ARG A 145 -12.03 -2.83 -6.29
C ARG A 145 -11.43 -3.50 -7.52
N ARG A 146 -10.11 -3.35 -7.69
CA ARG A 146 -9.29 -4.25 -8.47
C ARG A 146 -8.75 -5.35 -7.53
N ASN A 147 -8.34 -5.07 -6.28
CA ASN A 147 -7.90 -6.08 -5.28
C ASN A 147 -9.03 -6.98 -4.74
N LEU A 148 -10.11 -6.46 -4.14
CA LEU A 148 -11.30 -7.23 -3.73
C LEU A 148 -11.81 -8.08 -4.89
N ARG A 149 -11.82 -7.50 -6.10
CA ARG A 149 -12.12 -8.26 -7.32
C ARG A 149 -11.08 -9.36 -7.59
N GLN A 150 -9.79 -9.12 -7.40
CA GLN A 150 -8.75 -10.16 -7.48
C GLN A 150 -8.97 -11.25 -6.44
N ILE A 151 -9.21 -10.89 -5.18
CA ILE A 151 -9.47 -11.82 -4.08
C ILE A 151 -10.68 -12.71 -4.43
N PHE A 152 -11.82 -12.12 -4.81
CA PHE A 152 -12.99 -12.88 -5.26
C PHE A 152 -12.77 -13.64 -6.59
N GLN A 153 -11.79 -13.27 -7.43
CA GLN A 153 -11.42 -13.98 -8.65
C GLN A 153 -10.41 -15.11 -8.43
N SER A 154 -9.61 -15.06 -7.36
CA SER A 154 -8.68 -16.11 -6.93
C SER A 154 -9.28 -17.04 -5.88
N LEU A 155 -10.47 -16.73 -5.37
CA LEU A 155 -11.21 -17.55 -4.40
C LEU A 155 -11.80 -18.86 -4.98
N PRO A 156 -12.17 -19.00 -6.27
CA PRO A 156 -12.72 -20.28 -6.76
C PRO A 156 -11.76 -21.48 -6.61
N PRO A 157 -10.47 -21.41 -7.02
CA PRO A 157 -9.51 -22.51 -6.76
C PRO A 157 -9.29 -22.81 -5.27
N PHE A 158 -9.52 -21.83 -4.39
CA PHE A 158 -9.44 -22.03 -2.94
C PHE A 158 -10.64 -22.81 -2.39
N ILE A 159 -11.85 -22.67 -2.96
CA ILE A 159 -13.04 -23.40 -2.53
C ILE A 159 -12.84 -24.91 -2.67
N ASP A 160 -12.29 -25.37 -3.80
CA ASP A 160 -12.16 -26.81 -4.07
C ASP A 160 -11.26 -27.52 -3.03
N ILE A 161 -10.19 -26.85 -2.61
CA ILE A 161 -9.22 -27.39 -1.63
C ILE A 161 -9.72 -27.17 -0.19
N LEU A 162 -10.43 -26.06 0.08
CA LEU A 162 -11.13 -25.85 1.35
C LEU A 162 -12.20 -26.92 1.58
N LEU A 163 -12.90 -27.36 0.52
CA LEU A 163 -13.87 -28.44 0.57
C LEU A 163 -13.20 -29.78 0.90
N LEU A 164 -12.00 -30.05 0.35
CA LEU A 164 -11.20 -31.22 0.71
C LEU A 164 -10.76 -31.19 2.19
N LEU A 165 -10.30 -30.03 2.69
CA LEU A 165 -9.97 -29.86 4.11
C LEU A 165 -11.20 -30.11 4.99
N LEU A 166 -12.35 -29.49 4.65
CA LEU A 166 -13.60 -29.66 5.40
C LEU A 166 -14.11 -31.11 5.38
N PHE A 167 -13.92 -31.83 4.28
CA PHE A 167 -14.25 -33.25 4.17
C PHE A 167 -13.44 -34.10 5.18
N PHE A 168 -12.12 -33.89 5.28
CA PHE A 168 -11.30 -34.57 6.29
C PHE A 168 -11.66 -34.16 7.73
N MET A 169 -11.87 -32.86 7.98
CA MET A 169 -12.30 -32.36 9.30
C MET A 169 -13.61 -33.01 9.75
N VAL A 170 -14.58 -33.20 8.85
CA VAL A 170 -15.85 -33.88 9.17
C VAL A 170 -15.64 -35.37 9.46
N ILE A 171 -14.76 -36.07 8.73
CA ILE A 171 -14.44 -37.48 9.01
C ILE A 171 -13.80 -37.63 10.39
N PHE A 172 -12.80 -36.81 10.73
CA PHE A 172 -12.16 -36.85 12.04
C PHE A 172 -13.07 -36.37 13.16
N ALA A 173 -13.99 -35.43 12.90
CA ALA A 173 -15.01 -35.03 13.86
C ALA A 173 -15.99 -36.17 14.18
N ILE A 174 -16.44 -36.92 13.17
CA ILE A 174 -17.30 -38.11 13.37
C ILE A 174 -16.52 -39.21 14.11
N LEU A 175 -15.26 -39.48 13.73
CA LEU A 175 -14.44 -40.49 14.39
C LEU A 175 -14.15 -40.13 15.85
N GLY A 176 -13.82 -38.86 16.12
CA GLY A 176 -13.60 -38.33 17.47
C GLY A 176 -14.88 -38.38 18.31
N PHE A 177 -16.04 -38.03 17.72
CA PHE A 177 -17.34 -38.22 18.37
C PHE A 177 -17.56 -39.69 18.74
N CYS A 178 -17.44 -40.64 17.81
CA CYS A 178 -17.60 -42.07 18.10
C CYS A 178 -16.62 -42.60 19.16
N LEU A 179 -15.42 -42.04 19.25
CA LEU A 179 -14.37 -42.46 20.20
C LEU A 179 -14.56 -41.87 21.61
N PHE A 180 -15.09 -40.65 21.74
CA PHE A 180 -15.16 -39.90 23.00
C PHE A 180 -16.59 -39.61 23.50
N SER A 181 -17.62 -39.85 22.70
CA SER A 181 -19.05 -39.72 23.08
C SER A 181 -19.47 -40.44 24.38
N PRO A 182 -18.98 -41.65 24.74
CA PRO A 182 -19.45 -42.33 25.96
C PRO A 182 -18.97 -41.68 27.28
N ASN A 183 -18.12 -40.65 27.25
CA ASN A 183 -17.61 -39.98 28.44
C ASN A 183 -18.50 -38.81 28.88
N THR A 184 -19.39 -39.02 29.84
CA THR A 184 -20.26 -37.96 30.39
C THR A 184 -19.54 -36.87 31.21
N SER A 185 -18.23 -36.97 31.40
CA SER A 185 -17.39 -35.98 32.09
C SER A 185 -16.85 -34.85 31.18
N ASP A 186 -16.93 -35.04 29.87
CA ASP A 186 -16.15 -34.26 28.92
C ASP A 186 -17.08 -33.25 28.23
N PRO A 187 -16.76 -31.94 28.15
CA PRO A 187 -17.56 -30.99 27.37
C PRO A 187 -17.61 -31.34 25.88
N VAL A 188 -16.70 -32.21 25.42
CA VAL A 188 -16.66 -32.81 24.08
C VAL A 188 -17.79 -33.85 23.86
N SER A 189 -18.50 -34.32 24.90
CA SER A 189 -19.50 -35.38 24.77
C SER A 189 -20.86 -34.90 24.24
N GLU A 190 -21.13 -33.59 24.23
CA GLU A 190 -22.35 -33.05 23.62
C GLU A 190 -22.19 -33.01 22.09
N ASN A 191 -23.14 -33.62 21.35
CA ASN A 191 -23.06 -33.89 19.91
C ASN A 191 -22.63 -32.69 19.02
N TYR A 192 -22.96 -31.46 19.44
CA TYR A 192 -22.58 -30.23 18.72
C TYR A 192 -21.22 -29.68 19.15
N ILE A 193 -20.80 -29.87 20.41
CA ILE A 193 -19.52 -29.36 20.90
C ILE A 193 -18.38 -30.18 20.29
N SER A 194 -18.47 -31.51 20.21
CA SER A 194 -17.41 -32.36 19.61
C SER A 194 -17.09 -31.93 18.16
N LEU A 195 -18.14 -31.69 17.36
CA LEU A 195 -18.01 -31.25 15.98
C LEU A 195 -17.35 -29.88 15.86
N ILE A 196 -17.80 -28.89 16.65
CA ILE A 196 -17.25 -27.52 16.63
C ILE A 196 -15.81 -27.50 17.17
N THR A 197 -15.56 -28.23 18.25
CA THR A 197 -14.25 -28.30 18.91
C THR A 197 -13.20 -28.95 18.00
N LEU A 198 -13.54 -30.02 17.29
CA LEU A 198 -12.64 -30.63 16.31
C LEU A 198 -12.50 -29.75 15.05
N LEU A 199 -13.55 -29.04 14.60
CA LEU A 199 -13.45 -28.09 13.49
C LEU A 199 -12.52 -26.89 13.79
N VAL A 200 -12.40 -26.48 15.05
CA VAL A 200 -11.52 -25.37 15.49
C VAL A 200 -10.10 -25.84 15.84
N CYS A 201 -9.90 -27.13 16.14
CA CYS A 201 -8.62 -27.70 16.55
C CYS A 201 -7.44 -27.45 15.58
N PRO A 202 -7.58 -27.43 14.23
CA PRO A 202 -6.47 -27.14 13.30
C PRO A 202 -5.90 -25.73 13.43
N VAL A 203 -6.66 -24.79 14.03
CA VAL A 203 -6.22 -23.42 14.28
C VAL A 203 -5.30 -23.34 15.52
N SER A 204 -5.01 -24.48 16.16
CA SER A 204 -4.17 -24.71 17.35
C SER A 204 -4.55 -23.94 18.62
N SER A 205 -5.48 -22.98 18.54
CA SER A 205 -5.97 -22.16 19.65
C SER A 205 -6.65 -22.93 20.79
N SER A 206 -7.01 -24.20 20.57
CA SER A 206 -7.67 -25.07 21.55
C SER A 206 -6.82 -26.30 21.95
N PHE A 207 -5.57 -26.39 21.48
CA PHE A 207 -4.62 -27.41 21.92
C PHE A 207 -3.67 -26.79 22.96
N PRO A 208 -3.38 -27.44 24.12
CA PRO A 208 -3.66 -28.85 24.44
C PRO A 208 -5.06 -29.13 25.03
N ASP A 209 -5.82 -28.11 25.41
CA ASP A 209 -7.00 -28.23 26.28
C ASP A 209 -8.04 -29.26 25.80
N VAL A 210 -8.28 -29.35 24.49
CA VAL A 210 -9.21 -30.33 23.88
C VAL A 210 -8.77 -31.79 24.07
N MET A 211 -7.45 -32.04 24.13
CA MET A 211 -6.90 -33.39 24.33
C MET A 211 -6.91 -33.79 25.82
N MET A 212 -6.80 -32.82 26.74
CA MET A 212 -6.50 -33.09 28.15
C MET A 212 -7.52 -34.02 28.86
N PRO A 213 -8.85 -33.87 28.71
CA PRO A 213 -9.82 -34.79 29.32
C PRO A 213 -9.63 -36.24 28.85
N ALA A 214 -9.61 -36.44 27.53
CA ALA A 214 -9.44 -37.76 26.91
C ALA A 214 -8.10 -38.41 27.25
N TYR A 215 -7.02 -37.61 27.35
CA TYR A 215 -5.68 -38.08 27.73
C TYR A 215 -5.58 -38.45 29.22
N SER A 216 -6.23 -37.68 30.11
CA SER A 216 -6.26 -37.99 31.55
C SER A 216 -6.92 -39.33 31.84
N ARG A 217 -7.92 -39.71 31.02
CA ARG A 217 -8.65 -40.97 31.13
C ARG A 217 -7.88 -42.16 30.53
N ASN A 218 -7.29 -41.98 29.35
CA ASN A 218 -6.45 -42.98 28.70
C ASN A 218 -5.28 -42.30 27.97
N ARG A 219 -4.05 -42.67 28.33
CA ARG A 219 -2.84 -42.12 27.69
C ARG A 219 -2.79 -42.40 26.18
N TRP A 220 -3.39 -43.51 25.71
CA TRP A 220 -3.45 -43.85 24.29
C TRP A 220 -4.37 -42.92 23.47
N SER A 221 -5.24 -42.14 24.10
CA SER A 221 -6.07 -41.13 23.41
C SER A 221 -5.23 -40.08 22.69
N CYS A 222 -3.96 -39.85 23.10
CA CYS A 222 -3.08 -38.93 22.39
C CYS A 222 -2.80 -39.37 20.94
N VAL A 223 -2.86 -40.66 20.62
CA VAL A 223 -2.59 -41.18 19.26
C VAL A 223 -3.58 -40.60 18.27
N PHE A 224 -4.86 -40.49 18.65
CA PHE A 224 -5.88 -39.83 17.82
C PHE A 224 -5.48 -38.39 17.49
N PHE A 225 -5.16 -37.57 18.51
CA PHE A 225 -4.79 -36.16 18.32
C PHE A 225 -3.46 -35.97 17.58
N ILE A 226 -2.47 -36.86 17.77
CA ILE A 226 -1.18 -36.83 17.05
C ILE A 226 -1.39 -37.14 15.57
N VAL A 227 -2.15 -38.19 15.23
CA VAL A 227 -2.46 -38.55 13.83
C VAL A 227 -3.29 -37.44 13.18
N TYR A 228 -4.29 -36.93 13.88
CA TYR A 228 -5.14 -35.81 13.47
C TYR A 228 -4.32 -34.55 13.12
N LEU A 229 -3.47 -34.07 14.03
CA LEU A 229 -2.62 -32.89 13.77
C LEU A 229 -1.57 -33.15 12.68
N SER A 230 -1.04 -34.37 12.58
CA SER A 230 -0.09 -34.74 11.52
C SER A 230 -0.73 -34.65 10.14
N ILE A 231 -1.97 -35.10 10.00
CA ILE A 231 -2.70 -35.10 8.74
C ILE A 231 -3.27 -33.71 8.44
N GLU A 232 -4.02 -33.09 9.34
CA GLU A 232 -4.73 -31.85 9.02
C GLU A 232 -3.83 -30.62 9.04
N LEU A 233 -3.07 -30.41 10.12
CA LEU A 233 -2.23 -29.22 10.27
C LEU A 233 -0.93 -29.32 9.46
N TYR A 234 -0.19 -30.42 9.56
CA TYR A 234 1.12 -30.51 8.90
C TYR A 234 1.05 -30.93 7.44
N PHE A 235 0.11 -31.79 7.05
CA PHE A 235 -0.03 -32.21 5.66
C PHE A 235 -1.05 -31.35 4.88
N ILE A 236 -2.34 -31.38 5.25
CA ILE A 236 -3.40 -30.73 4.45
C ILE A 236 -3.27 -29.20 4.43
N MET A 237 -3.07 -28.53 5.57
CA MET A 237 -2.98 -27.06 5.62
C MET A 237 -1.74 -26.51 4.90
N ASN A 238 -0.60 -27.21 4.95
CA ASN A 238 0.60 -26.83 4.19
C ASN A 238 0.45 -27.13 2.69
N LEU A 239 -0.19 -28.24 2.31
CA LEU A 239 -0.54 -28.54 0.92
C LEU A 239 -1.50 -27.48 0.35
N LEU A 240 -2.53 -27.10 1.12
CA LEU A 240 -3.45 -26.01 0.80
C LEU A 240 -2.66 -24.71 0.55
N LEU A 241 -1.77 -24.33 1.47
CA LEU A 241 -0.96 -23.11 1.32
C LEU A 241 -0.11 -23.13 0.03
N ALA A 242 0.50 -24.27 -0.31
CA ALA A 242 1.30 -24.43 -1.52
C ALA A 242 0.46 -24.29 -2.80
N VAL A 243 -0.67 -25.02 -2.91
CA VAL A 243 -1.53 -24.96 -4.11
C VAL A 243 -2.20 -23.58 -4.25
N VAL A 244 -2.57 -22.93 -3.14
CA VAL A 244 -3.08 -21.55 -3.13
C VAL A 244 -2.02 -20.57 -3.59
N PHE A 245 -0.76 -20.73 -3.17
CA PHE A 245 0.34 -19.89 -3.62
C PHE A 245 0.60 -20.04 -5.13
N ASP A 246 0.65 -21.25 -5.65
CA ASP A 246 0.88 -21.50 -7.08
C ASP A 246 -0.27 -21.01 -7.96
N THR A 247 -1.52 -21.25 -7.56
CA THR A 247 -2.70 -20.74 -8.28
C THR A 247 -2.77 -19.20 -8.23
N PHE A 248 -2.46 -18.59 -7.08
CA PHE A 248 -2.36 -17.13 -6.94
C PHE A 248 -1.28 -16.54 -7.86
N ASN A 249 -0.07 -17.11 -7.86
CA ASN A 249 1.03 -16.70 -8.73
C ASN A 249 0.67 -16.82 -10.22
N GLY A 250 -0.03 -17.90 -10.61
CA GLY A 250 -0.55 -18.08 -11.96
C GLY A 250 -1.53 -16.98 -12.37
N VAL A 251 -2.50 -16.66 -11.50
CA VAL A 251 -3.48 -15.58 -11.72
C VAL A 251 -2.79 -14.21 -11.76
N GLU A 252 -1.84 -13.93 -10.88
CA GLU A 252 -1.07 -12.67 -10.87
C GLU A 252 -0.25 -12.51 -12.15
N LYS A 253 0.47 -13.56 -12.59
CA LYS A 253 1.24 -13.57 -13.84
C LYS A 253 0.36 -13.31 -15.07
N MET A 254 -0.79 -13.96 -15.17
CA MET A 254 -1.74 -13.74 -16.27
C MET A 254 -2.33 -12.32 -16.24
N LYS A 255 -2.64 -11.80 -15.04
CA LYS A 255 -3.14 -10.43 -14.88
C LYS A 255 -2.08 -9.38 -15.22
N PHE A 256 -0.83 -9.59 -14.82
CA PHE A 256 0.30 -8.72 -15.17
C PHE A 256 0.52 -8.69 -16.68
N LYS A 257 0.50 -9.85 -17.34
CA LYS A 257 0.53 -9.96 -18.82
C LYS A 257 -0.63 -9.19 -19.46
N SER A 258 -1.86 -9.38 -18.99
CA SER A 258 -3.05 -8.68 -19.49
C SER A 258 -2.93 -7.15 -19.36
N LEU A 259 -2.42 -6.65 -18.22
CA LEU A 259 -2.21 -5.23 -17.97
C LEU A 259 -1.12 -4.63 -18.88
N LEU A 260 -0.02 -5.34 -19.10
CA LEU A 260 1.01 -4.93 -20.05
C LEU A 260 0.48 -4.89 -21.49
N LEU A 261 -0.31 -5.88 -21.91
CA LEU A 261 -0.94 -5.90 -23.24
C LEU A 261 -1.94 -4.74 -23.41
N HIS A 262 -2.74 -4.41 -22.39
CA HIS A 262 -3.64 -3.26 -22.42
C HIS A 262 -2.87 -1.93 -22.54
N LYS A 263 -1.78 -1.78 -21.77
CA LYS A 263 -0.88 -0.63 -21.90
C LYS A 263 -0.28 -0.55 -23.30
N ARG A 264 0.15 -1.67 -23.89
CA ARG A 264 0.70 -1.73 -25.25
C ARG A 264 -0.32 -1.30 -26.29
N SER A 265 -1.53 -1.88 -26.29
CA SER A 265 -2.63 -1.49 -27.17
C SER A 265 -3.02 -0.01 -27.04
N ALA A 266 -3.01 0.55 -25.82
CA ALA A 266 -3.24 1.98 -25.62
C ALA A 266 -2.11 2.86 -26.19
N ILE A 267 -0.86 2.37 -26.22
CA ILE A 267 0.26 3.01 -26.92
C ILE A 267 0.07 2.92 -28.43
N ASP A 268 -0.28 1.75 -28.97
CA ASP A 268 -0.50 1.53 -30.41
C ASP A 268 -1.58 2.49 -30.94
N HIS A 269 -2.74 2.55 -30.28
CA HIS A 269 -3.81 3.49 -30.63
C HIS A 269 -3.39 4.96 -30.45
N ALA A 270 -2.61 5.30 -29.42
CA ALA A 270 -2.10 6.66 -29.27
C ALA A 270 -1.09 7.03 -30.37
N PHE A 271 -0.24 6.10 -30.80
CA PHE A 271 0.72 6.30 -31.89
C PHE A 271 0.00 6.51 -33.22
N GLN A 272 -0.95 5.64 -33.57
CA GLN A 272 -1.80 5.77 -34.77
C GLN A 272 -2.53 7.12 -34.85
N LEU A 273 -2.94 7.69 -33.72
CA LEU A 273 -3.60 9.00 -33.65
C LEU A 273 -2.63 10.19 -33.65
N LEU A 274 -1.36 10.00 -33.27
CA LEU A 274 -0.34 11.05 -33.24
C LEU A 274 0.41 11.19 -34.56
N VAL A 275 0.58 10.09 -35.29
CA VAL A 275 1.20 10.05 -36.61
C VAL A 275 0.35 10.86 -37.62
N SER A 276 1.01 11.69 -38.43
CA SER A 276 0.31 12.52 -39.42
C SER A 276 0.00 11.70 -40.67
N ARG A 277 -1.19 11.89 -41.26
CA ARG A 277 -1.54 11.35 -42.59
C ARG A 277 -0.54 11.71 -43.69
N GLN A 278 0.24 12.79 -43.52
CA GLN A 278 1.25 13.23 -44.48
C GLN A 278 2.65 12.62 -44.24
N ARG A 279 2.92 12.05 -43.06
CA ARG A 279 4.21 11.42 -42.71
C ARG A 279 3.98 10.24 -41.74
N PRO A 280 3.82 9.00 -42.25
CA PRO A 280 3.52 7.83 -41.43
C PRO A 280 4.71 7.32 -40.58
N MET A 281 5.93 7.81 -40.84
CA MET A 281 7.19 7.19 -40.39
C MET A 281 7.55 7.41 -38.91
N GLY A 282 6.83 8.25 -38.15
CA GLY A 282 7.10 8.43 -36.72
C GLY A 282 6.51 9.68 -36.09
N VAL A 283 6.74 9.83 -34.78
CA VAL A 283 6.25 10.98 -33.98
C VAL A 283 7.35 12.03 -33.80
N SER A 284 7.07 13.26 -34.22
CA SER A 284 7.98 14.41 -34.06
C SER A 284 7.91 15.03 -32.66
N LEU A 285 8.94 15.82 -32.30
CA LEU A 285 8.97 16.60 -31.05
C LEU A 285 7.71 17.47 -30.87
N LYS A 286 7.21 18.11 -31.93
CA LYS A 286 6.01 18.98 -31.85
C LYS A 286 4.74 18.19 -31.50
N GLN A 287 4.57 16.99 -32.05
CA GLN A 287 3.44 16.10 -31.74
C GLN A 287 3.55 15.56 -30.30
N LEU A 288 4.75 15.17 -29.86
CA LEU A 288 4.95 14.75 -28.47
C LEU A 288 4.74 15.92 -27.49
N ASP A 289 5.19 17.12 -27.83
CA ASP A 289 5.01 18.30 -26.99
C ASP A 289 3.52 18.65 -26.81
N GLY A 290 2.75 18.61 -27.90
CA GLY A 290 1.29 18.75 -27.87
C GLY A 290 0.64 17.71 -26.95
N LEU A 291 1.01 16.43 -27.08
CA LEU A 291 0.54 15.37 -26.18
C LEU A 291 0.88 15.64 -24.71
N MET A 292 2.12 16.05 -24.44
CA MET A 292 2.63 16.25 -23.07
C MET A 292 1.96 17.43 -22.37
N ARG A 293 1.64 18.52 -23.09
CA ARG A 293 0.92 19.68 -22.54
C ARG A 293 -0.43 19.29 -21.91
N PHE A 294 -1.14 18.34 -22.50
CA PHE A 294 -2.44 17.88 -21.98
C PHE A 294 -2.32 16.66 -21.05
N TYR A 295 -1.40 15.73 -21.32
CA TYR A 295 -1.23 14.53 -20.49
C TYR A 295 -0.56 14.84 -19.14
N ARG A 296 0.41 15.77 -19.11
CA ARG A 296 1.11 16.20 -17.88
C ARG A 296 1.33 17.72 -17.87
N PRO A 297 0.28 18.54 -17.67
CA PRO A 297 0.32 19.99 -17.83
C PRO A 297 1.32 20.71 -16.92
N ARG A 298 1.67 20.13 -15.77
CA ARG A 298 2.65 20.68 -14.81
C ARG A 298 4.12 20.41 -15.18
N MET A 299 4.41 19.91 -16.39
CA MET A 299 5.76 19.51 -16.81
C MET A 299 6.50 20.62 -17.56
N SER A 300 7.70 20.98 -17.11
CA SER A 300 8.49 22.06 -17.73
C SER A 300 8.89 21.72 -19.17
N SER A 301 9.14 22.75 -19.99
CA SER A 301 9.55 22.59 -21.40
C SER A 301 10.88 21.82 -21.52
N ARG A 302 11.83 22.08 -20.60
CA ARG A 302 13.10 21.34 -20.52
C ARG A 302 12.84 19.85 -20.28
N ASP A 303 12.01 19.52 -19.31
CA ASP A 303 11.76 18.14 -18.92
C ASP A 303 11.00 17.37 -20.01
N ARG A 304 10.09 18.04 -20.75
CA ARG A 304 9.44 17.49 -21.94
C ARG A 304 10.45 17.15 -23.05
N PHE A 305 11.39 18.04 -23.33
CA PHE A 305 12.49 17.76 -24.27
C PHE A 305 13.38 16.61 -23.80
N LEU A 306 13.72 16.55 -22.50
CA LEU A 306 14.50 15.44 -21.93
C LEU A 306 13.77 14.10 -22.06
N THR A 307 12.44 14.04 -21.84
CA THR A 307 11.68 12.81 -22.12
C THR A 307 11.64 12.43 -23.60
N TYR A 308 11.59 13.38 -24.54
CA TYR A 308 11.71 13.07 -25.96
C TYR A 308 13.07 12.45 -26.28
N LYS A 309 14.17 13.07 -25.80
CA LYS A 309 15.53 12.58 -25.99
C LYS A 309 15.77 11.21 -25.34
N ALA A 310 15.15 10.95 -24.19
CA ALA A 310 15.27 9.68 -23.48
C ALA A 310 14.41 8.55 -24.09
N LEU A 311 13.33 8.89 -24.81
CA LEU A 311 12.58 7.91 -25.62
C LEU A 311 13.33 7.54 -26.89
N ASN A 312 14.01 8.50 -27.51
CA ASN A 312 14.72 8.33 -28.77
C ASN A 312 16.03 7.55 -28.59
N THR A 313 15.95 6.23 -28.43
CA THR A 313 17.14 5.39 -28.28
C THR A 313 17.93 5.20 -29.57
N ALA A 314 17.28 5.37 -30.74
CA ALA A 314 17.92 5.29 -32.05
C ALA A 314 18.62 6.58 -32.52
N GLY A 315 18.44 7.72 -31.83
CA GLY A 315 18.96 9.02 -32.26
C GLY A 315 18.28 9.60 -33.52
N ALA A 316 17.19 8.98 -33.99
CA ALA A 316 16.48 9.35 -35.20
C ALA A 316 15.75 10.71 -35.08
N PRO A 317 15.47 11.43 -36.19
CA PRO A 317 14.73 12.69 -36.14
C PRO A 317 13.24 12.53 -35.76
N MET A 318 12.72 11.31 -35.69
CA MET A 318 11.34 10.97 -35.32
C MET A 318 11.35 9.71 -34.44
N LEU A 319 10.40 9.60 -33.51
CA LEU A 319 10.25 8.41 -32.66
C LEU A 319 9.58 7.28 -33.43
N SER A 320 10.20 6.11 -33.41
CA SER A 320 9.61 4.85 -33.87
C SER A 320 8.52 4.35 -32.92
N LEU A 321 7.74 3.36 -33.36
CA LEU A 321 6.76 2.69 -32.51
C LEU A 321 7.42 1.90 -31.37
N ASP A 322 8.58 1.29 -31.62
CA ASP A 322 9.33 0.55 -30.60
C ASP A 322 9.97 1.45 -29.53
N ASP A 323 10.50 2.62 -29.92
CA ASP A 323 10.90 3.66 -28.96
C ASP A 323 9.70 4.14 -28.13
N PHE A 324 8.52 4.27 -28.76
CA PHE A 324 7.30 4.75 -28.11
C PHE A 324 6.68 3.73 -27.14
N TYR A 325 7.01 2.44 -27.21
CA TYR A 325 6.62 1.47 -26.19
C TYR A 325 7.23 1.75 -24.81
N LYS A 326 8.44 2.33 -24.76
CA LYS A 326 9.11 2.75 -23.51
C LYS A 326 8.46 3.98 -22.87
N PHE A 327 7.40 4.55 -23.45
CA PHE A 327 6.74 5.77 -22.97
C PHE A 327 6.36 5.75 -21.49
N TYR A 328 5.72 4.66 -21.02
CA TYR A 328 5.30 4.59 -19.60
C TYR A 328 6.47 4.49 -18.62
N GLU A 329 7.63 3.99 -19.05
CA GLU A 329 8.85 3.93 -18.24
C GLU A 329 9.49 5.31 -18.17
N VAL A 330 9.71 5.96 -19.32
CA VAL A 330 10.41 7.25 -19.41
C VAL A 330 9.58 8.42 -18.85
N ILE A 331 8.26 8.43 -19.01
CA ILE A 331 7.41 9.49 -18.42
C ILE A 331 7.34 9.40 -16.89
N GLY A 332 7.59 8.20 -16.36
CA GLY A 332 7.83 7.91 -14.96
C GLY A 332 9.20 8.37 -14.44
N LEU A 333 9.96 9.20 -15.17
CA LEU A 333 11.22 9.80 -14.72
C LEU A 333 11.06 11.28 -14.31
N LYS A 334 11.97 11.77 -13.46
CA LYS A 334 11.98 13.12 -12.86
C LYS A 334 13.36 13.71 -13.12
N TRP A 335 13.41 14.70 -13.98
CA TRP A 335 14.65 15.31 -14.41
C TRP A 335 15.14 16.29 -13.35
N LYS A 336 16.26 15.96 -12.70
CA LYS A 336 17.00 16.85 -11.83
C LYS A 336 18.30 17.25 -12.52
N ALA A 337 18.63 18.53 -12.48
CA ALA A 337 19.97 18.98 -12.86
C ALA A 337 20.95 18.54 -11.75
N ARG A 338 22.12 18.03 -12.14
CA ARG A 338 23.25 17.85 -11.22
C ARG A 338 23.96 19.19 -11.12
N TRP A 339 23.95 19.80 -9.93
CA TRP A 339 24.64 21.06 -9.68
C TRP A 339 26.14 20.78 -9.46
N SER A 340 26.99 21.72 -9.86
CA SER A 340 28.46 21.59 -9.85
C SER A 340 29.12 22.13 -8.59
N GLY A 341 28.44 22.99 -7.82
CA GLY A 341 28.87 23.31 -6.45
C GLY A 341 28.66 22.07 -5.58
N GLU A 342 29.77 21.46 -5.12
CA GLU A 342 29.70 20.24 -4.33
C GLU A 342 29.28 20.52 -2.89
N HIS A 343 29.44 21.76 -2.40
CA HIS A 343 29.22 22.11 -1.00
C HIS A 343 28.32 23.34 -0.84
N TRP A 344 27.45 23.31 0.16
CA TRP A 344 26.56 24.43 0.47
C TRP A 344 27.31 25.68 0.99
N PHE A 345 28.60 25.53 1.31
CA PHE A 345 29.46 26.56 1.89
C PHE A 345 30.45 27.16 0.90
N ASP A 346 30.34 26.86 -0.41
CA ASP A 346 31.22 27.42 -1.44
C ASP A 346 31.06 28.95 -1.60
N ASP A 347 29.93 29.53 -1.17
CA ASP A 347 29.63 30.97 -1.18
C ASP A 347 30.06 31.73 0.10
N LEU A 348 30.70 31.07 1.08
CA LEU A 348 31.09 31.68 2.36
C LEU A 348 32.53 32.25 2.37
N PRO A 349 32.82 33.27 3.21
CA PRO A 349 34.16 33.85 3.30
C PRO A 349 35.22 32.85 3.78
N HIS A 350 36.48 33.11 3.40
CA HIS A 350 37.59 32.16 3.50
C HIS A 350 37.81 31.54 4.91
N THR A 351 37.55 32.29 5.98
CA THR A 351 37.69 31.80 7.36
C THR A 351 36.63 30.76 7.73
N THR A 352 35.35 30.98 7.38
CA THR A 352 34.27 30.03 7.65
C THR A 352 34.29 28.86 6.67
N PHE A 353 34.68 29.09 5.41
CA PHE A 353 34.92 28.02 4.43
C PHE A 353 35.89 26.95 4.97
N LEU A 354 37.01 27.37 5.59
CA LEU A 354 38.03 26.46 6.11
C LEU A 354 37.52 25.62 7.28
N ILE A 355 36.67 26.21 8.15
CA ILE A 355 35.99 25.51 9.25
C ILE A 355 35.00 24.46 8.71
N PHE A 356 34.11 24.84 7.78
CA PHE A 356 33.12 23.89 7.23
C PHE A 356 33.78 22.79 6.39
N LYS A 357 34.87 23.09 5.67
CA LYS A 357 35.69 22.09 4.97
C LYS A 357 36.30 21.07 5.96
N GLY A 358 36.79 21.52 7.11
CA GLY A 358 37.26 20.66 8.19
C GLY A 358 36.17 19.77 8.77
N ILE A 359 34.99 20.32 9.06
CA ILE A 359 33.83 19.56 9.57
C ILE A 359 33.36 18.52 8.54
N ASN A 360 33.29 18.88 7.25
CA ASN A 360 32.92 17.98 6.15
C ASN A 360 33.90 16.80 6.04
N LEU A 361 35.20 17.05 6.14
CA LEU A 361 36.24 16.01 6.15
C LEU A 361 36.12 15.08 7.37
N LEU A 362 35.89 15.64 8.56
CA LEU A 362 35.69 14.88 9.80
C LEU A 362 34.45 13.98 9.72
N VAL A 363 33.31 14.53 9.29
CA VAL A 363 32.03 13.80 9.17
C VAL A 363 32.08 12.69 8.11
N LYS A 364 32.82 12.90 7.00
CA LYS A 364 33.05 11.88 5.98
C LYS A 364 34.07 10.82 6.38
N SER A 365 34.86 11.04 7.44
CA SER A 365 35.85 10.07 7.88
C SER A 365 35.21 8.76 8.35
N LYS A 366 35.82 7.62 8.01
CA LYS A 366 35.38 6.31 8.51
C LYS A 366 35.52 6.21 10.03
N ALA A 367 36.53 6.87 10.60
CA ALA A 367 36.77 6.94 12.04
C ALA A 367 35.56 7.51 12.79
N PHE A 368 35.05 8.67 12.36
CA PHE A 368 33.85 9.29 12.98
C PHE A 368 32.64 8.35 12.98
N GLN A 369 32.41 7.62 11.88
CA GLN A 369 31.31 6.64 11.80
C GLN A 369 31.50 5.48 12.78
N TYR A 370 32.70 4.91 12.90
CA TYR A 370 32.98 3.84 13.86
C TYR A 370 32.87 4.31 15.31
N THR A 371 33.37 5.51 15.64
CA THR A 371 33.22 6.11 16.97
C THR A 371 31.74 6.23 17.37
N MET A 372 30.87 6.69 16.46
CA MET A 372 29.43 6.76 16.72
C MET A 372 28.80 5.37 16.95
N TYR A 373 29.21 4.34 16.21
CA TYR A 373 28.75 2.98 16.47
C TYR A 373 29.18 2.45 17.86
N VAL A 374 30.41 2.76 18.30
CA VAL A 374 30.89 2.41 19.64
C VAL A 374 30.06 3.15 20.70
N VAL A 375 29.78 4.45 20.53
CA VAL A 375 28.91 5.22 21.44
C VAL A 375 27.53 4.59 21.56
N VAL A 376 26.89 4.20 20.45
CA VAL A 376 25.58 3.53 20.47
C VAL A 376 25.66 2.16 21.17
N ALA A 377 26.71 1.38 20.95
CA ALA A 377 26.89 0.09 21.61
C ALA A 377 27.06 0.23 23.13
N VAL A 378 27.92 1.17 23.58
CA VAL A 378 28.11 1.50 25.01
C VAL A 378 26.83 2.05 25.63
N ASN A 379 26.02 2.80 24.89
CA ASN A 379 24.71 3.25 25.33
C ASN A 379 23.72 2.08 25.49
N GLY A 380 23.75 1.08 24.59
CA GLY A 380 22.92 -0.11 24.69
C GLY A 380 23.25 -1.00 25.88
N VAL A 381 24.54 -1.26 26.12
CA VAL A 381 25.00 -1.96 27.33
C VAL A 381 24.60 -1.19 28.59
N TRP A 382 24.70 0.14 28.56
CA TRP A 382 24.29 0.97 29.69
C TRP A 382 22.79 0.89 29.99
N ILE A 383 21.93 0.94 28.97
CA ILE A 383 20.46 0.79 29.13
C ILE A 383 20.10 -0.61 29.67
N LEU A 384 20.88 -1.64 29.36
CA LEU A 384 20.69 -3.00 29.89
C LEU A 384 21.04 -3.09 31.38
N VAL A 385 22.11 -2.41 31.81
CA VAL A 385 22.62 -2.43 33.20
C VAL A 385 21.84 -1.48 34.10
N GLU A 386 21.47 -0.30 33.61
CA GLU A 386 20.80 0.75 34.36
C GLU A 386 19.45 1.08 33.72
N THR A 387 18.41 0.40 34.18
CA THR A 387 17.11 0.31 33.50
C THR A 387 16.25 1.58 33.54
N TYR A 388 16.65 2.63 34.28
CA TYR A 388 15.83 3.85 34.40
C TYR A 388 16.58 5.20 34.36
N MET A 389 17.80 5.31 34.86
CA MET A 389 18.46 6.61 35.03
C MET A 389 18.78 7.31 33.69
N LEU A 390 18.72 8.64 33.71
CA LEU A 390 19.05 9.46 32.55
C LEU A 390 20.54 9.72 32.50
N ASN A 391 21.16 9.24 31.43
CA ASN A 391 22.57 9.47 31.18
C ASN A 391 22.77 10.54 30.08
N SER A 392 23.80 11.36 30.23
CA SER A 392 24.11 12.55 29.40
C SER A 392 24.37 12.27 27.91
N LYS A 393 24.38 10.99 27.52
CA LYS A 393 24.67 10.47 26.16
C LYS A 393 23.73 11.00 25.08
N SER A 394 22.51 11.46 25.41
CA SER A 394 21.61 12.14 24.47
C SER A 394 22.23 13.40 23.83
N LEU A 395 23.06 14.14 24.58
CA LEU A 395 23.76 15.33 24.08
C LEU A 395 24.79 14.97 22.99
N ILE A 396 25.45 13.80 23.12
CA ILE A 396 26.44 13.31 22.14
C ILE A 396 25.76 13.10 20.77
N TYR A 397 24.56 12.52 20.74
CA TYR A 397 23.80 12.37 19.49
C TYR A 397 23.30 13.70 18.94
N GLY A 398 22.98 14.68 19.79
CA GLY A 398 22.66 16.05 19.36
C GLY A 398 23.83 16.70 18.63
N VAL A 399 25.03 16.64 19.22
CA VAL A 399 26.28 17.14 18.62
C VAL A 399 26.62 16.39 17.32
N GLU A 400 26.46 15.06 17.28
CA GLU A 400 26.61 14.25 16.07
C GLU A 400 25.75 14.78 14.90
N VAL A 401 24.46 15.02 15.16
CA VAL A 401 23.49 15.48 14.16
C VAL A 401 23.79 16.92 13.71
N LEU A 402 24.17 17.81 14.63
CA LEU A 402 24.58 19.17 14.30
C LEU A 402 25.85 19.19 13.42
N LEU A 403 26.86 18.39 13.74
CA LEU A 403 28.07 18.23 12.94
C LEU A 403 27.74 17.66 11.54
N LYS A 404 26.87 16.64 11.46
CA LYS A 404 26.46 16.07 10.16
C LYS A 404 25.69 17.06 9.29
N ILE A 405 24.77 17.85 9.86
CA ILE A 405 23.98 18.85 9.13
C ILE A 405 24.88 19.98 8.62
N THR A 406 25.81 20.48 9.45
CA THR A 406 26.76 21.54 9.06
C THR A 406 27.81 21.04 8.05
N GLY A 407 28.36 19.83 8.22
CA GLY A 407 29.37 19.27 7.32
C GLY A 407 28.83 18.86 5.94
N LEU A 408 27.62 18.30 5.86
CA LEU A 408 27.03 17.81 4.60
C LEU A 408 26.08 18.83 3.95
N GLY A 409 25.51 19.74 4.73
CA GLY A 409 24.41 20.62 4.33
C GLY A 409 23.03 19.94 4.50
N PRO A 410 21.97 20.71 4.85
CA PRO A 410 20.67 20.14 5.20
C PRO A 410 20.03 19.35 4.04
N LEU A 411 20.15 19.85 2.80
CA LEU A 411 19.58 19.19 1.61
C LEU A 411 20.21 17.81 1.35
N ALA A 412 21.52 17.68 1.50
CA ALA A 412 22.23 16.40 1.35
C ALA A 412 21.98 15.49 2.56
N TYR A 413 21.96 16.04 3.77
CA TYR A 413 21.67 15.29 5.00
C TYR A 413 20.31 14.59 4.92
N PHE A 414 19.22 15.32 4.64
CA PHE A 414 17.86 14.78 4.55
C PHE A 414 17.59 13.95 3.28
N SER A 415 18.52 13.89 2.33
CA SER A 415 18.39 13.00 1.17
C SER A 415 18.56 11.51 1.52
N SER A 416 19.28 11.21 2.61
CA SER A 416 19.48 9.85 3.12
C SER A 416 18.41 9.51 4.17
N GLY A 417 17.60 8.49 3.89
CA GLY A 417 16.57 8.01 4.84
C GLY A 417 17.17 7.60 6.20
N TRP A 418 18.40 7.10 6.21
CA TRP A 418 19.12 6.74 7.42
C TRP A 418 19.56 7.93 8.28
N ASN A 419 19.83 9.09 7.68
CA ASN A 419 20.13 10.33 8.39
C ASN A 419 18.82 10.99 8.90
N LEU A 420 17.75 10.91 8.10
CA LEU A 420 16.41 11.33 8.53
C LEU A 420 15.94 10.54 9.76
N PHE A 421 16.21 9.23 9.80
CA PHE A 421 15.96 8.38 10.97
C PHE A 421 16.82 8.76 12.19
N ASP A 422 18.12 9.04 12.01
CA ASP A 422 18.97 9.49 13.12
C ASP A 422 18.43 10.80 13.71
N PHE A 423 18.04 11.74 12.84
CA PHE A 423 17.47 13.03 13.22
C PHE A 423 16.15 12.91 13.95
N SER A 424 15.18 12.12 13.44
CA SER A 424 13.89 11.96 14.12
C SER A 424 14.08 11.33 15.50
N VAL A 425 14.92 10.30 15.62
CA VAL A 425 15.22 9.66 16.91
C VAL A 425 15.95 10.62 17.88
N THR A 426 16.85 11.50 17.41
CA THR A 426 17.41 12.55 18.28
C THR A 426 16.36 13.56 18.73
N VAL A 427 15.49 14.01 17.83
CA VAL A 427 14.46 15.01 18.14
C VAL A 427 13.46 14.45 19.15
N PHE A 428 13.02 13.19 18.99
CA PHE A 428 12.21 12.52 20.00
C PHE A 428 12.95 12.37 21.34
N ALA A 429 14.24 12.05 21.35
CA ALA A 429 15.00 11.98 22.61
C ALA A 429 15.12 13.33 23.32
N PHE A 430 15.28 14.45 22.59
CA PHE A 430 15.24 15.80 23.16
C PHE A 430 13.83 16.18 23.65
N LEU A 431 12.78 15.87 22.89
CA LEU A 431 11.39 16.06 23.31
C LEU A 431 11.08 15.30 24.62
N GLY A 432 11.54 14.06 24.75
CA GLY A 432 11.39 13.27 25.99
C GLY A 432 12.16 13.85 27.18
N LEU A 433 13.36 14.39 26.95
CA LEU A 433 14.14 15.07 27.99
C LEU A 433 13.46 16.37 28.45
N ILE A 434 12.94 17.17 27.50
CA ILE A 434 12.19 18.40 27.78
C ILE A 434 10.90 18.09 28.53
N ALA A 435 10.14 17.09 28.08
CA ALA A 435 8.90 16.67 28.73
C ALA A 435 9.12 16.23 30.19
N LEU A 436 10.20 15.50 30.45
CA LEU A 436 10.58 15.12 31.82
C LEU A 436 11.02 16.33 32.65
N ALA A 437 11.75 17.29 32.07
CA ALA A 437 12.16 18.51 32.77
C ALA A 437 11.00 19.46 33.13
N PHE A 438 9.82 19.25 32.54
CA PHE A 438 8.58 19.97 32.84
C PHE A 438 7.52 19.08 33.52
N ASP A 439 7.88 17.90 34.04
CA ASP A 439 7.00 16.92 34.70
C ASP A 439 5.72 16.57 33.92
N MET A 440 5.82 16.55 32.58
CA MET A 440 4.70 16.30 31.68
C MET A 440 4.42 14.79 31.54
N GLU A 441 3.74 14.20 32.53
CA GLU A 441 3.38 12.76 32.57
C GLU A 441 2.91 12.14 31.24
N PRO A 442 1.97 12.71 30.45
CA PRO A 442 1.47 12.08 29.23
C PRO A 442 2.54 11.93 28.12
N PHE A 443 3.73 12.52 28.27
CA PHE A 443 4.84 12.39 27.33
C PHE A 443 5.94 11.43 27.81
N TYR A 444 5.81 10.81 28.99
CA TYR A 444 6.79 9.85 29.52
C TYR A 444 7.00 8.64 28.60
N PHE A 445 6.02 8.26 27.76
CA PHE A 445 6.20 7.21 26.75
C PHE A 445 7.37 7.48 25.80
N ILE A 446 7.70 8.75 25.51
CA ILE A 446 8.84 9.12 24.66
C ILE A 446 10.16 8.73 25.34
N VAL A 447 10.21 8.82 26.67
CA VAL A 447 11.35 8.41 27.52
C VAL A 447 11.49 6.88 27.55
N VAL A 448 10.40 6.13 27.40
CA VAL A 448 10.41 4.65 27.27
C VAL A 448 10.95 4.21 25.91
N LEU A 449 10.76 5.02 24.85
CA LEU A 449 11.25 4.71 23.49
C LEU A 449 12.77 4.91 23.29
N ARG A 450 13.54 5.23 24.34
CA ARG A 450 15.01 5.39 24.30
C ARG A 450 15.76 4.23 23.60
N PRO A 451 15.39 2.92 23.75
CA PRO A 451 16.05 1.82 23.05
C PRO A 451 15.97 1.87 21.51
N LEU A 452 15.07 2.67 20.92
CA LEU A 452 15.04 2.87 19.45
C LEU A 452 16.34 3.46 18.90
N GLN A 453 17.15 4.14 19.73
CA GLN A 453 18.49 4.60 19.37
C GLN A 453 19.42 3.43 18.97
N LEU A 454 19.20 2.22 19.48
CA LEU A 454 20.02 1.05 19.20
C LEU A 454 19.80 0.48 17.78
N LEU A 455 18.67 0.81 17.14
CA LEU A 455 18.40 0.47 15.73
C LEU A 455 19.46 1.05 14.78
N ARG A 456 20.21 2.08 15.21
CA ARG A 456 21.37 2.60 14.48
C ARG A 456 22.47 1.54 14.27
N LEU A 457 22.62 0.56 15.16
CA LEU A 457 23.59 -0.53 15.01
C LEU A 457 23.26 -1.46 13.84
N PHE A 458 21.99 -1.56 13.43
CA PHE A 458 21.61 -2.34 12.25
C PHE A 458 22.20 -1.78 10.96
N LYS A 459 22.60 -0.49 10.94
CA LYS A 459 23.35 0.10 9.83
C LYS A 459 24.70 -0.57 9.59
N ILE A 460 25.29 -1.25 10.56
CA ILE A 460 26.66 -1.81 10.46
C ILE A 460 26.74 -2.95 9.43
N LYS A 461 25.75 -3.87 9.41
CA LYS A 461 25.74 -5.03 8.51
C LYS A 461 24.88 -4.76 7.27
N GLN A 462 25.43 -4.99 6.08
CA GLN A 462 24.71 -4.88 4.81
C GLN A 462 23.42 -5.71 4.76
N ARG A 463 23.38 -6.88 5.43
CA ARG A 463 22.18 -7.73 5.48
C ARG A 463 20.97 -7.01 6.09
N TYR A 464 21.14 -6.34 7.23
CA TYR A 464 20.05 -5.57 7.84
C TYR A 464 19.70 -4.31 7.05
N ARG A 465 20.69 -3.67 6.39
CA ARG A 465 20.41 -2.58 5.44
C ARG A 465 19.49 -3.06 4.33
N ASN A 466 19.84 -4.15 3.62
CA ASN A 466 19.00 -4.74 2.58
C ASN A 466 17.59 -5.11 3.09
N VAL A 467 17.46 -5.71 4.28
CA VAL A 467 16.15 -6.05 4.85
C VAL A 467 15.33 -4.81 5.15
N LEU A 468 15.91 -3.74 5.72
CA LEU A 468 15.16 -2.52 6.01
C LEU A 468 14.88 -1.69 4.76
N ASP A 469 15.80 -1.63 3.81
CA ASP A 469 15.60 -0.94 2.52
C ASP A 469 14.49 -1.64 1.72
N THR A 470 14.51 -2.98 1.62
CA THR A 470 13.40 -3.73 1.01
C THR A 470 12.12 -3.62 1.83
N MET A 471 12.17 -3.62 3.16
CA MET A 471 10.98 -3.39 4.00
C MET A 471 10.39 -2.00 3.73
N PHE A 472 11.19 -0.94 3.59
CA PHE A 472 10.71 0.41 3.28
C PHE A 472 10.28 0.60 1.82
N GLU A 473 10.85 -0.12 0.85
CA GLU A 473 10.35 -0.16 -0.53
C GLU A 473 9.02 -0.94 -0.62
N LEU A 474 8.93 -2.04 0.13
CA LEU A 474 7.73 -2.83 0.29
C LEU A 474 6.72 -2.18 1.25
N PHE A 475 7.07 -1.24 2.12
CA PHE A 475 6.14 -0.68 3.09
C PHE A 475 5.00 0.09 2.40
N PRO A 476 5.25 0.96 1.41
CA PRO A 476 4.20 1.45 0.52
C PRO A 476 3.42 0.30 -0.11
N ARG A 477 4.06 -0.80 -0.54
CA ARG A 477 3.40 -1.98 -1.13
C ARG A 477 2.59 -2.84 -0.13
N MET A 478 2.91 -2.85 1.16
CA MET A 478 2.29 -3.61 2.25
C MET A 478 1.18 -2.82 2.93
N TYR A 479 1.44 -1.54 3.23
CA TYR A 479 0.38 -0.56 3.49
C TYR A 479 -0.64 -0.63 2.36
N GLN A 480 -0.18 -0.70 1.10
CA GLN A 480 -1.02 -1.06 -0.04
C GLN A 480 -1.63 -2.47 0.03
N TYR A 481 -1.03 -3.57 0.49
CA TYR A 481 -1.82 -4.82 0.61
C TYR A 481 -3.03 -4.64 1.57
N SER A 482 -2.94 -3.78 2.58
CA SER A 482 -4.10 -3.27 3.36
C SER A 482 -4.89 -2.12 2.70
N SER A 483 -4.32 -1.37 1.74
CA SER A 483 -4.84 -0.06 1.28
C SER A 483 -4.53 0.30 -0.21
N ARG A 484 -4.35 -0.68 -1.12
CA ARG A 484 -3.96 -0.50 -2.55
C ARG A 484 -5.07 0.15 -3.38
N PHE A 485 -5.98 0.87 -2.73
CA PHE A 485 -7.00 1.64 -3.42
C PHE A 485 -6.51 2.96 -3.98
N LEU A 486 -5.44 3.55 -3.44
CA LEU A 486 -5.24 4.99 -3.61
C LEU A 486 -4.12 5.45 -4.55
N GLN A 487 -3.25 4.58 -5.09
CA GLN A 487 -2.21 5.03 -6.04
C GLN A 487 -1.59 3.92 -6.93
N ALA A 488 -2.26 3.64 -8.04
CA ALA A 488 -1.62 3.80 -9.35
C ALA A 488 -2.26 5.09 -9.88
N ASP A 489 -1.54 6.22 -10.09
CA ASP A 489 -0.43 6.34 -11.05
C ASP A 489 0.69 7.34 -10.68
N GLN A 490 0.95 7.69 -9.40
CA GLN A 490 1.93 8.76 -9.06
C GLN A 490 3.20 8.40 -8.26
N CYS A 491 3.42 7.13 -7.90
CA CYS A 491 4.61 6.75 -7.10
C CYS A 491 5.44 5.56 -7.62
N ASN A 492 5.61 5.41 -8.94
CA ASN A 492 6.79 4.69 -9.48
C ASN A 492 8.05 5.57 -9.44
N HIS A 493 8.20 6.39 -8.39
CA HIS A 493 8.93 7.65 -8.49
C HIS A 493 9.71 8.08 -7.23
N ARG A 494 10.36 7.09 -6.62
CA ARG A 494 11.56 7.25 -5.79
C ARG A 494 12.33 5.92 -5.76
N GLN A 495 13.63 5.99 -6.08
CA GLN A 495 14.67 4.98 -5.79
C GLN A 495 14.63 3.65 -6.57
N GLN A 496 14.88 3.73 -7.90
CA GLN A 496 15.89 2.84 -8.51
C GLN A 496 17.32 3.44 -8.46
N ASP A 497 17.45 4.65 -7.93
CA ASP A 497 18.73 5.29 -7.58
C ASP A 497 19.11 4.90 -6.14
N GLY A 498 20.05 3.95 -5.97
CA GLY A 498 20.51 3.54 -4.65
C GLY A 498 21.63 2.49 -4.64
N ALA A 499 21.50 1.41 -5.40
CA ALA A 499 22.54 0.39 -5.54
C ALA A 499 22.33 -0.45 -6.82
N GLY A 500 23.40 -0.69 -7.60
CA GLY A 500 23.41 -1.72 -8.67
C GLY A 500 23.86 -1.26 -10.06
N ARG A 501 23.60 -0.01 -10.48
CA ARG A 501 23.93 0.44 -11.87
C ARG A 501 25.38 0.90 -12.08
N GLY A 502 26.19 0.97 -11.03
CA GLY A 502 27.62 1.32 -11.11
C GLY A 502 28.55 0.16 -11.49
N LEU A 503 28.07 -1.09 -11.51
CA LEU A 503 28.91 -2.29 -11.73
C LEU A 503 28.68 -2.97 -13.10
N LEU A 504 27.48 -2.85 -13.67
CA LEU A 504 27.17 -3.45 -14.98
C LEU A 504 27.71 -2.65 -16.17
N LEU A 505 27.89 -1.34 -16.02
CA LEU A 505 28.45 -0.48 -17.08
C LEU A 505 29.99 -0.48 -17.14
N SER A 506 30.67 -0.94 -16.08
CA SER A 506 32.13 -1.14 -16.10
C SER A 506 32.55 -2.52 -16.63
N GLN A 507 31.70 -3.55 -16.47
CA GLN A 507 32.03 -4.92 -16.93
C GLN A 507 31.75 -5.17 -18.42
N GLN A 508 30.85 -4.41 -19.07
CA GLN A 508 30.59 -4.56 -20.52
C GLN A 508 31.55 -3.78 -21.44
N LEU A 509 32.52 -3.04 -20.88
CA LEU A 509 33.54 -2.30 -21.65
C LEU A 509 34.95 -2.94 -21.56
N GLN A 510 35.04 -4.19 -21.09
CA GLN A 510 36.32 -4.86 -20.83
C GLN A 510 36.45 -6.26 -21.45
N GLN A 511 35.54 -6.67 -22.34
CA GLN A 511 35.67 -7.90 -23.14
C GLN A 511 35.68 -7.58 -24.64
N TYR A 512 36.71 -8.11 -25.32
CA TYR A 512 37.16 -7.84 -26.70
C TYR A 512 37.83 -6.46 -26.91
N PRO A 513 38.97 -6.39 -27.64
CA PRO A 513 39.41 -7.32 -28.70
C PRO A 513 40.73 -8.09 -28.44
N GLN A 514 41.22 -8.78 -29.48
CA GLN A 514 42.39 -9.69 -29.60
C GLN A 514 42.08 -11.17 -29.23
N GLN A 515 42.45 -12.18 -30.03
CA GLN A 515 43.08 -12.28 -31.37
C GLN A 515 42.52 -13.58 -32.03
N LEU A 516 42.24 -13.62 -33.35
CA LEU A 516 43.17 -14.16 -34.35
C LEU A 516 43.87 -15.46 -33.92
N TRP A 517 43.20 -16.61 -34.14
CA TRP A 517 43.58 -17.70 -35.07
C TRP A 517 42.44 -18.72 -35.14
#